data_AF-O45477-F1
#
_entry.id   AF-O45477-F1
#
_cell.length_a   1.000
_cell.length_b   1.000
_cell.length_c   1.000
_cell.angle_alpha   90.00
_cell.angle_beta   90.00
_cell.angle_gamma   90.00
#
_symmetry.space_group_name_H-M   'P 1'
#
loop_
_entity.id
_entity.type
_entity.pdbx_description
1 polymer ?
#
loop_
_entity_poly.entity_id
_entity_poly.type
_entity_poly.pdbx_seq_one_letter_code
_entity_poly.pdbx_strand_id
1 'polypeptide(L)'
;MTSDLIVHWESSLLLHDRHHLVGSIQFLSERTNTKKMIRYAIISITNIILLGIAVLFLYVGIRDNSWSGTLDPSFYIPTCMIVVAVLIFIDRLIYWKHKFDALNFEVKFPRPRSSIRKSNKEQVKQWETDKSNRSSSKKLMNFKVFWRIIVYLVILIGTFSALYVLHISIHTSGFENPYPILYSIYFGFLALFVYFCMFVKFVFLWGQKKRSTSPESLTSSP
;
A
#
# COMPACT_ATOMS: atom_id res chain seq x y z
N MET A 1 54.14 -34.75 -21.05
CA MET A 1 53.38 -33.84 -21.94
C MET A 1 51.86 -33.98 -21.85
N THR A 2 51.31 -35.05 -21.27
CA THR A 2 49.85 -35.23 -21.10
C THR A 2 49.23 -34.48 -19.91
N SER A 3 50.04 -34.11 -18.91
CA SER A 3 49.55 -33.43 -17.68
C SER A 3 49.05 -32.01 -17.95
N ASP A 4 49.71 -31.25 -18.82
CA ASP A 4 49.36 -29.82 -19.05
C ASP A 4 48.04 -29.66 -19.81
N LEU A 5 47.69 -30.63 -20.68
CA LEU A 5 46.43 -30.62 -21.41
C LEU A 5 45.23 -30.84 -20.50
N ILE A 6 45.36 -31.68 -19.46
CA ILE A 6 44.28 -31.93 -18.50
C ILE A 6 44.00 -30.68 -17.66
N VAL A 7 45.05 -30.01 -17.17
CA VAL A 7 44.91 -28.78 -16.37
C VAL A 7 44.30 -27.65 -17.20
N HIS A 8 44.70 -27.51 -18.46
CA HIS A 8 44.12 -26.49 -19.34
C HIS A 8 42.62 -26.74 -19.62
N TRP A 9 42.23 -28.00 -19.81
CA TRP A 9 40.84 -28.36 -20.06
C TRP A 9 39.94 -28.16 -18.83
N GLU A 10 40.39 -28.53 -17.63
CA GLU A 10 39.67 -28.27 -16.37
C GLU A 10 39.51 -26.77 -16.09
N SER A 11 40.55 -25.97 -16.33
CA SER A 11 40.48 -24.52 -16.14
C SER A 11 39.48 -23.84 -17.09
N SER A 12 39.35 -24.36 -18.31
CA SER A 12 38.43 -23.85 -19.34
C SER A 12 36.97 -24.14 -19.00
N LEU A 13 36.68 -25.34 -18.48
CA LEU A 13 35.33 -25.71 -18.01
C LEU A 13 34.91 -24.86 -16.79
N LEU A 14 35.82 -24.66 -15.83
CA LEU A 14 35.54 -23.85 -14.64
C LEU A 14 35.29 -22.37 -14.98
N LEU A 15 35.94 -21.83 -16.02
CA LEU A 15 35.66 -20.47 -16.49
C LEU A 15 34.29 -20.37 -17.17
N HIS A 16 33.91 -21.37 -17.96
CA HIS A 16 32.64 -21.36 -18.69
C HIS A 16 31.43 -21.41 -17.74
N ASP A 17 31.48 -22.26 -16.70
CA ASP A 17 30.40 -22.35 -15.71
C ASP A 17 30.24 -21.06 -14.88
N ARG A 18 31.33 -20.35 -14.60
CA ARG A 18 31.26 -19.06 -13.87
C ARG A 18 30.54 -17.98 -14.67
N HIS A 19 30.76 -17.90 -15.99
CA HIS A 19 30.09 -16.89 -16.82
C HIS A 19 28.57 -17.11 -16.87
N HIS A 20 28.11 -18.36 -16.98
CA HIS A 20 26.68 -18.67 -17.00
C HIS A 20 26.00 -18.39 -15.65
N LEU A 21 26.68 -18.68 -14.53
CA LEU A 21 26.19 -18.38 -13.19
C LEU A 21 26.12 -16.87 -12.91
N VAL A 22 27.13 -16.10 -13.32
CA VAL A 22 27.14 -14.64 -13.14
C VAL A 22 26.03 -13.97 -13.95
N GLY A 23 25.82 -14.38 -15.20
CA GLY A 23 24.70 -13.88 -16.02
C GLY A 23 23.33 -14.20 -15.42
N SER A 24 23.15 -15.42 -14.92
CA SER A 24 21.90 -15.83 -14.25
C SER A 24 21.62 -15.02 -12.98
N ILE A 25 22.65 -14.75 -12.17
CA ILE A 25 22.53 -13.94 -10.94
C ILE A 25 22.21 -12.49 -11.27
N GLN A 26 22.83 -11.91 -12.30
CA GLN A 26 22.54 -10.54 -12.73
C GLN A 26 21.11 -10.41 -13.27
N PHE A 27 20.67 -11.36 -14.10
CA PHE A 27 19.31 -11.37 -14.64
C PHE A 27 18.24 -11.53 -13.53
N LEU A 28 18.49 -12.40 -12.55
CA LEU A 28 17.60 -12.54 -11.39
C LEU A 28 17.59 -11.26 -10.54
N SER A 29 18.76 -10.66 -10.27
CA SER A 29 18.88 -9.39 -9.54
C SER A 29 18.09 -8.28 -10.23
N GLU A 30 18.24 -8.13 -11.54
CA GLU A 30 17.53 -7.13 -12.36
C GLU A 30 16.01 -7.35 -12.36
N ARG A 31 15.56 -8.62 -12.47
CA ARG A 31 14.13 -8.98 -12.38
C ARG A 31 13.55 -8.72 -10.99
N THR A 32 14.33 -8.85 -9.92
CA THR A 32 13.86 -8.47 -8.57
C THR A 32 13.79 -6.96 -8.37
N ASN A 33 14.72 -6.20 -8.95
CA ASN A 33 14.76 -4.74 -8.84
C ASN A 33 13.62 -4.10 -9.63
N THR A 34 13.35 -4.54 -10.86
CA THR A 34 12.21 -4.08 -11.67
C THR A 34 10.86 -4.31 -10.97
N LYS A 35 10.64 -5.51 -10.41
CA LYS A 35 9.42 -5.80 -9.61
C LYS A 35 9.29 -4.89 -8.39
N LYS A 36 10.39 -4.55 -7.70
CA LYS A 36 10.37 -3.60 -6.58
C LYS A 36 10.01 -2.19 -7.06
N MET A 37 10.64 -1.71 -8.13
CA MET A 37 10.37 -0.39 -8.71
C MET A 37 8.91 -0.24 -9.13
N ILE A 38 8.34 -1.24 -9.82
CA ILE A 38 6.93 -1.24 -10.21
C ILE A 38 6.02 -1.17 -8.99
N ARG A 39 6.31 -1.92 -7.91
CA ARG A 39 5.53 -1.87 -6.67
C ARG A 39 5.57 -0.48 -6.02
N TYR A 40 6.74 0.17 -6.00
CA TYR A 40 6.87 1.53 -5.49
C TYR A 40 6.10 2.54 -6.36
N ALA A 41 6.18 2.41 -7.69
CA ALA A 41 5.45 3.25 -8.61
C ALA A 41 3.93 3.14 -8.41
N ILE A 42 3.38 1.92 -8.34
CA ILE A 42 1.95 1.69 -8.09
C ILE A 42 1.52 2.35 -6.76
N ILE A 43 2.28 2.12 -5.68
CA ILE A 43 1.96 2.72 -4.37
C ILE A 43 1.99 4.25 -4.44
N SER A 44 2.99 4.82 -5.13
CA SER A 44 3.10 6.27 -5.31
C SER A 44 1.92 6.84 -6.09
N ILE A 45 1.58 6.24 -7.23
CA ILE A 45 0.45 6.65 -8.07
C ILE A 45 -0.86 6.60 -7.28
N THR A 46 -1.13 5.50 -6.57
CA THR A 46 -2.35 5.39 -5.74
C THR A 46 -2.42 6.45 -4.63
N ASN A 47 -1.27 6.85 -4.06
CA ASN A 47 -1.23 7.89 -3.04
C ASN A 47 -1.53 9.27 -3.62
N ILE A 48 -0.97 9.57 -4.81
CA ILE A 48 -1.23 10.82 -5.52
C ILE A 48 -2.70 10.91 -5.91
N ILE A 49 -3.29 9.83 -6.44
CA ILE A 49 -4.71 9.78 -6.81
C ILE A 49 -5.59 10.03 -5.60
N LEU A 50 -5.35 9.34 -4.48
CA LEU A 50 -6.15 9.53 -3.26
C LEU A 50 -6.02 10.93 -2.67
N LEU A 51 -4.82 11.51 -2.72
CA LEU A 51 -4.61 12.90 -2.31
C LEU A 51 -5.40 13.85 -3.23
N GLY A 52 -5.36 13.61 -4.54
CA GLY A 52 -6.15 14.36 -5.52
C GLY A 52 -7.65 14.27 -5.24
N ILE A 53 -8.19 13.07 -4.96
CA ILE A 53 -9.59 12.87 -4.59
C ILE A 53 -9.93 13.64 -3.31
N ALA A 54 -9.08 13.58 -2.29
CA ALA A 54 -9.31 14.32 -1.04
C ALA A 54 -9.34 15.84 -1.26
N VAL A 55 -8.43 16.37 -2.08
CA VAL A 55 -8.42 17.80 -2.43
C VAL A 55 -9.66 18.19 -3.25
N LEU A 56 -10.07 17.36 -4.21
CA LEU A 56 -11.28 17.60 -5.01
C LEU A 56 -12.54 17.57 -4.15
N PHE A 57 -12.66 16.62 -3.24
CA PHE A 57 -13.76 16.55 -2.28
C PHE A 57 -13.80 17.75 -1.35
N LEU A 58 -12.64 18.19 -0.86
CA LEU A 58 -12.56 19.38 -0.04
C LEU A 58 -12.96 20.62 -0.85
N TYR A 59 -12.52 20.74 -2.11
CA TYR A 59 -12.84 21.87 -2.97
C TYR A 59 -14.34 21.93 -3.31
N VAL A 60 -14.92 20.83 -3.80
CA VAL A 60 -16.36 20.74 -4.13
C VAL A 60 -17.19 20.91 -2.85
N GLY A 61 -16.78 20.25 -1.77
CA GLY A 61 -17.41 20.37 -0.46
C GLY A 61 -17.46 21.82 0.03
N ILE A 62 -16.35 22.56 0.00
CA ILE A 62 -16.33 23.97 0.44
C ILE A 62 -17.10 24.88 -0.52
N ARG A 63 -16.96 24.67 -1.84
CA ARG A 63 -17.61 25.49 -2.86
C ARG A 63 -19.14 25.41 -2.77
N ASP A 64 -19.66 24.20 -2.64
CA ASP A 64 -21.11 23.94 -2.69
C ASP A 64 -21.74 23.84 -1.30
N ASN A 65 -20.95 23.90 -0.22
CA ASN A 65 -21.45 24.13 1.13
C ASN A 65 -21.82 25.61 1.30
N SER A 66 -22.81 26.05 0.52
CA SER A 66 -23.54 27.26 0.85
C SER A 66 -24.23 27.00 2.18
N TRP A 67 -23.80 27.75 3.20
CA TRP A 67 -24.31 27.69 4.57
C TRP A 67 -25.74 28.25 4.62
N SER A 68 -26.69 27.63 3.91
CA SER A 68 -28.10 27.82 4.19
C SER A 68 -28.36 27.03 5.46
N GLY A 69 -28.71 27.68 6.57
CA GLY A 69 -28.96 27.04 7.87
C GLY A 69 -30.14 26.05 7.90
N THR A 70 -30.56 25.53 6.74
CA THR A 70 -31.58 24.50 6.58
C THR A 70 -30.92 23.13 6.44
N LEU A 71 -31.44 22.13 7.16
CA LEU A 71 -31.01 20.72 7.14
C LEU A 71 -31.48 20.01 5.86
N ASP A 72 -31.34 20.65 4.71
CA ASP A 72 -31.75 20.06 3.44
C ASP A 72 -30.75 18.96 3.01
N PRO A 73 -31.18 17.93 2.27
CA PRO A 73 -30.29 16.89 1.71
C PRO A 73 -29.10 17.49 0.93
N SER A 74 -29.32 18.66 0.32
CA SER A 74 -28.32 19.47 -0.39
C SER A 74 -27.17 19.94 0.51
N PHE A 75 -27.38 20.09 1.82
CA PHE A 75 -26.36 20.46 2.81
C PHE A 75 -25.58 19.25 3.33
N TYR A 76 -26.26 18.11 3.46
CA TYR A 76 -25.67 16.89 4.02
C TYR A 76 -24.56 16.32 3.12
N ILE A 77 -24.75 16.34 1.80
CA ILE A 77 -23.80 15.75 0.85
C ILE A 77 -22.46 16.50 0.83
N PRO A 78 -22.39 17.83 0.64
CA PRO A 78 -21.12 18.58 0.69
C PRO A 78 -20.42 18.42 2.04
N THR A 79 -21.16 18.46 3.15
CA THR A 79 -20.62 18.25 4.50
C THR A 79 -20.00 16.85 4.64
N CYS A 80 -20.67 15.81 4.12
CA CYS A 80 -20.14 14.45 4.09
C CYS A 80 -18.85 14.36 3.26
N MET A 81 -18.78 15.04 2.12
CA MET A 81 -17.57 15.09 1.28
C MET A 81 -16.39 15.72 2.02
N ILE A 82 -16.62 16.79 2.80
CA ILE A 82 -15.59 17.42 3.63
C ILE A 82 -15.10 16.43 4.70
N VAL A 83 -16.00 15.75 5.40
CA VAL A 83 -15.64 14.74 6.42
C VAL A 83 -14.81 13.61 5.81
N VAL A 84 -15.24 13.07 4.66
CA VAL A 84 -14.50 12.04 3.93
C VAL A 84 -13.12 12.53 3.50
N ALA A 85 -13.01 13.76 2.99
CA ALA A 85 -11.74 14.36 2.62
C ALA A 85 -10.78 14.42 3.80
N VAL A 86 -11.23 14.94 4.95
CA VAL A 86 -10.44 15.03 6.18
C VAL A 86 -9.97 13.65 6.63
N LEU A 87 -10.85 12.64 6.59
CA LEU A 87 -10.49 11.26 6.95
C LEU A 87 -9.42 10.66 6.02
N ILE A 88 -9.53 10.90 4.71
CA ILE A 88 -8.50 10.48 3.74
C ILE A 88 -7.19 11.20 4.03
N PHE A 89 -7.21 12.51 4.30
CA PHE A 89 -6.02 13.28 4.68
C PHE A 89 -5.34 12.71 5.93
N ILE A 90 -6.10 12.42 7.00
CA ILE A 90 -5.55 11.82 8.22
C ILE A 90 -4.94 10.45 7.93
N ASP A 91 -5.62 9.59 7.15
CA ASP A 91 -5.07 8.28 6.74
C ASP A 91 -3.76 8.43 5.96
N ARG A 92 -3.65 9.44 5.07
CA ARG A 92 -2.41 9.75 4.35
C ARG A 92 -1.31 10.28 5.27
N LEU A 93 -1.63 11.15 6.22
CA LEU A 93 -0.67 11.67 7.20
C LEU A 93 -0.10 10.55 8.09
N ILE A 94 -0.95 9.63 8.56
CA ILE A 94 -0.52 8.44 9.31
C ILE A 94 0.42 7.59 8.45
N TYR A 95 0.07 7.38 7.16
CA TYR A 95 0.92 6.63 6.24
C TYR A 95 2.30 7.29 6.03
N TRP A 96 2.33 8.61 5.83
CA TRP A 96 3.59 9.36 5.68
C TRP A 96 4.43 9.34 6.95
N LYS A 97 3.82 9.61 8.11
CA LYS A 97 4.53 9.55 9.40
C LYS A 97 5.24 8.22 9.58
N HIS A 98 4.54 7.12 9.33
CA HIS A 98 5.13 5.78 9.41
C HIS A 98 6.27 5.56 8.40
N LYS A 99 6.17 6.12 7.19
CA LYS A 99 7.24 6.05 6.20
C LYS A 99 8.47 6.85 6.64
N PHE A 100 8.28 8.05 7.18
CA PHE A 100 9.37 8.87 7.72
C PHE A 100 10.03 8.21 8.93
N ASP A 101 9.26 7.62 9.83
CA ASP A 101 9.81 6.88 10.98
C ASP A 101 10.66 5.69 10.53
N ALA A 102 10.24 4.97 9.48
CA ALA A 102 11.02 3.88 8.90
C ALA A 102 12.33 4.37 8.24
N LEU A 103 12.29 5.50 7.53
CA LEU A 103 13.49 6.11 6.94
C LEU A 103 14.46 6.61 8.02
N ASN A 104 13.95 7.27 9.06
CA ASN A 104 14.73 7.74 10.19
C ASN A 104 15.41 6.58 10.94
N PHE A 105 14.73 5.43 11.05
CA PHE A 105 15.33 4.22 11.60
C PHE A 105 16.48 3.70 10.72
N GLU A 106 16.29 3.61 9.40
CA GLU A 106 17.33 3.13 8.48
C GLU A 106 18.57 4.03 8.44
N VAL A 107 18.38 5.35 8.61
CA VAL A 107 19.50 6.30 8.71
C VAL A 107 20.26 6.12 10.02
N LYS A 108 19.56 5.94 11.15
CA LYS A 108 20.20 5.76 12.47
C LYS A 108 20.81 4.37 12.67
N PHE A 109 20.20 3.35 12.07
CA PHE A 109 20.59 1.94 12.19
C PHE A 109 20.70 1.34 10.79
N PRO A 110 21.78 1.62 10.04
CA PRO A 110 21.97 1.10 8.70
C PRO A 110 21.94 -0.43 8.70
N ARG A 111 21.37 -1.02 7.65
CA ARG A 111 21.28 -2.49 7.54
C ARG A 111 22.69 -3.09 7.54
N PRO A 112 22.99 -4.09 8.39
CA PRO A 112 24.28 -4.79 8.33
C PRO A 112 24.46 -5.43 6.94
N ARG A 113 25.59 -5.17 6.29
CA ARG A 113 25.91 -5.73 4.96
C ARG A 113 26.12 -7.23 5.12
N SER A 114 25.34 -8.05 4.42
CA SER A 114 25.38 -9.53 4.51
C SER A 114 26.65 -10.19 3.96
N SER A 115 27.71 -9.43 3.65
CA SER A 115 28.92 -9.94 2.98
C SER A 115 29.81 -10.83 3.86
N ILE A 116 29.62 -10.84 5.19
CA ILE A 116 30.38 -11.70 6.10
C ILE A 116 29.55 -12.94 6.45
N ARG A 117 29.95 -14.08 5.89
CA ARG A 117 29.12 -15.24 5.48
C ARG A 117 28.43 -16.06 6.59
N LYS A 118 28.79 -15.93 7.87
CA LYS A 118 28.25 -16.79 8.96
C LYS A 118 27.79 -16.06 10.23
N SER A 119 28.56 -15.15 10.82
CA SER A 119 28.14 -14.45 12.07
C SER A 119 27.04 -13.40 11.86
N ASN A 120 26.69 -13.12 10.62
CA ASN A 120 25.83 -12.00 10.25
C ASN A 120 24.34 -12.38 10.15
N LYS A 121 23.99 -13.68 10.10
CA LYS A 121 22.58 -14.09 10.07
C LYS A 121 21.84 -13.67 11.34
N GLU A 122 22.48 -13.85 12.50
CA GLU A 122 21.92 -13.44 13.79
C GLU A 122 21.83 -11.93 13.92
N GLN A 123 22.86 -11.20 13.50
CA GLN A 123 22.84 -9.72 13.48
C GLN A 123 21.77 -9.17 12.54
N VAL A 124 21.61 -9.74 11.34
CA VAL A 124 20.53 -9.37 10.41
C VAL A 124 19.17 -9.72 11.02
N LYS A 125 19.02 -10.87 11.67
CA LYS A 125 17.77 -11.27 12.32
C LYS A 125 17.42 -10.38 13.52
N GLN A 126 18.41 -10.03 14.34
CA GLN A 126 18.25 -9.08 15.44
C GLN A 126 17.89 -7.69 14.91
N TRP A 127 18.59 -7.20 13.88
CA TRP A 127 18.25 -5.94 13.23
C TRP A 127 16.85 -5.96 12.62
N GLU A 128 16.43 -7.05 11.98
CA GLU A 128 15.06 -7.21 11.46
C GLU A 128 14.03 -7.27 12.59
N THR A 129 14.37 -7.90 13.72
CA THR A 129 13.53 -7.95 14.92
C THR A 129 13.40 -6.57 15.55
N ASP A 130 14.50 -5.86 15.75
CA ASP A 130 14.55 -4.48 16.26
C ASP A 130 13.84 -3.50 15.34
N LYS A 131 14.04 -3.64 14.02
CA LYS A 131 13.29 -2.91 13.01
C LYS A 131 11.81 -3.21 13.14
N SER A 132 11.40 -4.47 13.26
CA SER A 132 9.98 -4.81 13.40
C SER A 132 9.37 -4.26 14.69
N ASN A 133 10.09 -4.35 15.81
CA ASN A 133 9.65 -3.89 17.13
C ASN A 133 9.56 -2.36 17.20
N ARG A 134 10.50 -1.65 16.55
CA ARG A 134 10.55 -0.17 16.55
C ARG A 134 9.73 0.46 15.42
N SER A 135 9.80 -0.08 14.21
CA SER A 135 9.13 0.48 13.03
C SER A 135 7.62 0.27 13.08
N SER A 136 7.12 -0.83 13.68
CA SER A 136 5.70 -1.05 13.83
C SER A 136 5.40 -2.01 14.97
N SER A 137 5.14 -1.49 16.17
CA SER A 137 4.47 -2.27 17.20
C SER A 137 3.25 -2.95 16.55
N LYS A 138 3.06 -4.27 16.76
CA LYS A 138 1.92 -5.04 16.19
C LYS A 138 0.59 -4.29 16.38
N LYS A 139 0.45 -3.54 17.48
CA LYS A 139 -0.69 -2.66 17.77
C LYS A 139 -0.89 -1.56 16.73
N LEU A 140 0.18 -0.88 16.30
CA LEU A 140 0.12 0.16 15.26
C LEU A 140 -0.26 -0.41 13.89
N MET A 141 0.23 -1.60 13.53
CA MET A 141 -0.15 -2.25 12.28
C MET A 141 -1.65 -2.60 12.27
N ASN A 142 -2.16 -3.14 13.38
CA ASN A 142 -3.58 -3.43 13.53
C ASN A 142 -4.42 -2.15 13.51
N PHE A 143 -4.00 -1.10 14.22
CA PHE A 143 -4.66 0.20 14.23
C PHE A 143 -4.76 0.80 12.82
N LYS A 144 -3.68 0.70 12.03
CA LYS A 144 -3.68 1.17 10.63
C LYS A 144 -4.71 0.44 9.76
N VAL A 145 -4.86 -0.87 9.94
CA VAL A 145 -5.85 -1.66 9.19
C VAL A 145 -7.27 -1.29 9.64
N PHE A 146 -7.48 -1.21 10.96
CA PHE A 146 -8.75 -0.81 11.54
C PHE A 146 -9.18 0.58 11.06
N TRP A 147 -8.26 1.56 11.07
CA TRP A 147 -8.49 2.90 10.54
C TRP A 147 -8.92 2.87 9.07
N ARG A 148 -8.26 2.07 8.23
CA ARG A 148 -8.64 1.93 6.82
C ARG A 148 -10.02 1.32 6.61
N ILE A 149 -10.41 0.38 7.47
CA ILE A 149 -11.75 -0.22 7.45
C ILE A 149 -12.79 0.85 7.82
N ILE A 150 -12.53 1.66 8.86
CA ILE A 150 -13.42 2.79 9.22
C ILE A 150 -13.58 3.75 8.04
N VAL A 151 -12.46 4.18 7.44
CA VAL A 151 -12.51 5.10 6.28
C VAL A 151 -13.31 4.48 5.13
N TYR A 152 -13.10 3.20 4.84
CA TYR A 152 -13.87 2.48 3.82
C TYR A 152 -15.37 2.47 4.13
N LEU A 153 -15.76 2.17 5.37
CA LEU A 153 -17.17 2.17 5.79
C LEU A 153 -17.80 3.57 5.70
N VAL A 154 -17.08 4.62 6.09
CA VAL A 154 -17.58 5.99 5.99
C VAL A 154 -17.78 6.40 4.53
N ILE A 155 -16.83 6.09 3.64
CA ILE A 155 -16.98 6.35 2.20
C ILE A 155 -18.17 5.56 1.64
N LEU A 156 -18.33 4.30 2.07
CA LEU A 156 -19.42 3.44 1.63
C LEU A 156 -20.78 4.03 2.02
N ILE A 157 -20.95 4.39 3.30
CA ILE A 157 -22.17 5.03 3.80
C ILE A 157 -22.43 6.35 3.07
N GLY A 158 -21.41 7.19 2.88
CA GLY A 158 -21.51 8.45 2.14
C GLY A 158 -21.91 8.29 0.67
N THR A 159 -21.41 7.23 0.01
CA THR A 159 -21.76 6.94 -1.38
C THR A 159 -23.19 6.42 -1.48
N PHE A 160 -23.62 5.54 -0.57
CA PHE A 160 -24.99 5.04 -0.53
C PHE A 160 -26.01 6.13 -0.20
N SER A 161 -25.69 7.05 0.71
CA SER A 161 -26.57 8.19 1.00
C SER A 161 -26.66 9.14 -0.20
N ALA A 162 -25.58 9.40 -0.92
CA ALA A 162 -25.62 10.17 -2.16
C ALA A 162 -26.47 9.50 -3.25
N LEU A 163 -26.37 8.18 -3.40
CA LEU A 163 -27.23 7.40 -4.31
C LEU A 163 -28.70 7.45 -3.92
N TYR A 164 -29.00 7.34 -2.62
CA TYR A 164 -30.36 7.42 -2.11
C TYR A 164 -30.99 8.79 -2.38
N VAL A 165 -30.24 9.88 -2.14
CA VAL A 165 -30.70 11.24 -2.47
C VAL A 165 -30.91 11.40 -3.98
N LEU A 166 -29.99 10.88 -4.81
CA LEU A 166 -30.17 10.90 -6.27
C LEU A 166 -31.46 10.18 -6.69
N HIS A 167 -31.71 9.00 -6.13
CA HIS A 167 -32.90 8.21 -6.44
C HIS A 167 -34.19 8.95 -6.08
N ILE A 168 -34.28 9.51 -4.87
CA ILE A 168 -35.45 10.30 -4.46
C ILE A 168 -35.68 11.47 -5.41
N SER A 169 -34.62 12.20 -5.74
CA SER A 169 -34.75 13.44 -6.50
C SER A 169 -35.11 13.23 -7.98
N ILE A 170 -34.76 12.09 -8.55
CA ILE A 170 -35.27 11.68 -9.87
C ILE A 170 -36.79 11.50 -9.84
N HIS A 171 -37.35 11.03 -8.72
CA HIS A 171 -38.79 10.79 -8.58
C HIS A 171 -39.60 12.02 -8.16
N THR A 172 -39.02 12.96 -7.40
CA THR A 172 -39.81 14.02 -6.76
C THR A 172 -39.86 15.33 -7.55
N SER A 173 -38.75 15.92 -8.00
CA SER A 173 -38.80 17.27 -8.62
C SER A 173 -37.64 17.68 -9.53
N GLY A 174 -36.63 16.83 -9.77
CA GLY A 174 -35.42 17.27 -10.49
C GLY A 174 -34.56 18.26 -9.66
N PHE A 175 -33.25 18.26 -9.88
CA PHE A 175 -32.33 19.19 -9.21
C PHE A 175 -31.89 20.28 -10.18
N GLU A 176 -31.87 21.53 -9.72
CA GLU A 176 -31.26 22.65 -10.46
C GLU A 176 -29.75 22.44 -10.68
N ASN A 177 -29.08 21.69 -9.81
CA ASN A 177 -27.66 21.40 -9.91
C ASN A 177 -27.31 19.98 -9.40
N PRO A 178 -27.35 18.93 -10.25
CA PRO A 178 -27.00 17.57 -9.85
C PRO A 178 -25.49 17.32 -9.74
N TYR A 179 -24.64 18.28 -10.13
CA TYR A 179 -23.20 18.07 -10.22
C TYR A 179 -22.55 17.60 -8.91
N PRO A 180 -22.84 18.19 -7.73
CA PRO A 180 -22.20 17.77 -6.47
C PRO A 180 -22.54 16.32 -6.11
N ILE A 181 -23.78 15.90 -6.38
CA ILE A 181 -24.27 14.54 -6.13
C ILE A 181 -23.55 13.55 -7.06
N LEU A 182 -23.47 13.87 -8.36
CA LEU A 182 -22.77 13.05 -9.35
C LEU A 182 -21.28 12.92 -9.02
N TYR A 183 -20.62 14.02 -8.63
CA TYR A 183 -19.21 14.00 -8.22
C TYR A 183 -19.01 13.16 -6.95
N SER A 184 -19.86 13.33 -5.94
CA SER A 184 -19.82 12.53 -4.71
C SER A 184 -19.92 11.04 -5.01
N ILE A 185 -20.85 10.65 -5.88
CA ILE A 185 -21.03 9.25 -6.29
C ILE A 185 -19.81 8.74 -7.07
N TYR A 186 -19.39 9.45 -8.12
CA TYR A 186 -18.30 9.02 -9.00
C TYR A 186 -16.97 8.86 -8.24
N PHE A 187 -16.56 9.90 -7.53
CA PHE A 187 -15.31 9.86 -6.75
C PHE A 187 -15.45 8.98 -5.50
N GLY A 188 -16.66 8.84 -4.94
CA GLY A 188 -16.96 7.89 -3.86
C GLY A 188 -16.69 6.46 -4.31
N PHE A 189 -17.22 6.05 -5.48
CA PHE A 189 -16.92 4.75 -6.07
C PHE A 189 -15.44 4.57 -6.40
N LEU A 190 -14.78 5.60 -6.95
CA LEU A 190 -13.35 5.55 -7.23
C LEU A 190 -12.53 5.33 -5.95
N ALA A 191 -12.87 6.06 -4.87
CA ALA A 191 -12.23 5.88 -3.57
C ALA A 191 -12.50 4.49 -3.00
N LEU A 192 -13.75 4.01 -3.04
CA LEU A 192 -14.12 2.65 -2.61
C LEU A 192 -13.30 1.59 -3.35
N PHE A 193 -13.15 1.72 -4.66
CA PHE A 193 -12.34 0.81 -5.47
C PHE A 193 -10.88 0.79 -5.00
N VAL A 194 -10.27 1.95 -4.79
CA VAL A 194 -8.87 2.02 -4.31
C VAL A 194 -8.74 1.42 -2.91
N TYR A 195 -9.67 1.70 -1.99
CA TYR A 195 -9.66 1.10 -0.65
C TYR A 195 -9.92 -0.41 -0.68
N PHE A 196 -10.78 -0.88 -1.56
CA PHE A 196 -11.00 -2.31 -1.80
C PHE A 196 -9.73 -3.00 -2.30
N CYS A 197 -9.03 -2.43 -3.29
CA CYS A 197 -7.74 -2.95 -3.75
C CYS A 197 -6.70 -3.01 -2.62
N MET A 198 -6.66 -2.00 -1.75
CA MET A 198 -5.79 -2.00 -0.56
C MET A 198 -6.17 -3.09 0.43
N PHE A 199 -7.46 -3.34 0.63
CA PHE A 199 -7.98 -4.39 1.51
C PHE A 199 -7.63 -5.79 0.97
N VAL A 200 -7.88 -6.07 -0.31
CA VAL A 200 -7.52 -7.34 -0.96
C VAL A 200 -6.02 -7.62 -0.83
N LYS A 201 -5.18 -6.60 -1.06
CA LYS A 201 -3.73 -6.72 -0.87
C LYS A 201 -3.37 -7.08 0.57
N PHE A 202 -4.06 -6.49 1.56
CA PHE A 202 -3.84 -6.79 2.96
C PHE A 202 -4.23 -8.24 3.30
N VAL A 203 -5.41 -8.68 2.86
CA VAL A 203 -5.89 -10.07 3.06
C VAL A 203 -4.92 -11.07 2.44
N PHE A 204 -4.42 -10.81 1.23
CA PHE A 204 -3.45 -11.67 0.57
C PHE A 204 -2.14 -11.79 1.35
N LEU A 205 -1.57 -10.66 1.81
CA LEU A 205 -0.35 -10.65 2.62
C LEU A 205 -0.54 -11.33 3.99
N TRP A 206 -1.72 -11.14 4.60
CA TRP A 206 -2.09 -11.80 5.84
C TRP A 206 -2.17 -13.32 5.68
N GLY A 207 -2.78 -13.80 4.59
CA GLY A 207 -2.85 -15.23 4.26
C GLY A 207 -1.48 -15.87 4.03
N GLN A 208 -0.57 -15.18 3.33
CA GLN A 208 0.80 -15.67 3.15
C GLN A 208 1.57 -15.77 4.46
N LYS A 209 1.39 -14.79 5.36
CA LYS A 209 2.03 -14.82 6.68
C LYS A 209 1.59 -16.04 7.49
N LYS A 210 0.28 -16.33 7.52
CA LYS A 210 -0.25 -17.52 8.22
C LYS A 210 0.33 -18.82 7.67
N ARG A 211 0.48 -18.95 6.34
CA ARG A 211 1.10 -20.13 5.72
C ARG A 211 2.57 -20.28 6.10
N SER A 212 3.33 -19.18 6.13
CA SER A 212 4.76 -19.22 6.51
C SER A 212 5.01 -19.56 7.99
N THR A 213 4.02 -19.31 8.85
CA THR A 213 4.10 -19.64 10.29
C THR A 213 3.43 -20.97 10.64
N SER A 214 2.75 -21.64 9.70
CA SER A 214 2.13 -22.94 9.97
C SER A 214 3.23 -24.01 10.08
N PRO A 215 3.28 -24.79 11.17
CA PRO A 215 4.34 -25.78 11.43
C PRO A 215 4.38 -26.95 10.43
N GLU A 216 3.41 -27.10 9.53
CA GLU A 216 3.41 -28.16 8.50
C GLU A 216 4.55 -28.07 7.47
N SER A 217 5.26 -26.95 7.39
CA SER A 217 6.48 -26.84 6.56
C SER A 217 7.76 -27.37 7.23
N LEU A 218 7.69 -27.83 8.49
CA LEU A 218 8.81 -28.44 9.22
C LEU A 218 8.71 -29.96 9.36
N THR A 219 7.64 -30.60 8.89
CA THR A 219 7.47 -32.07 8.96
C THR A 219 7.59 -32.78 7.61
N SER A 220 8.01 -32.10 6.54
CA SER A 220 8.35 -32.73 5.26
C SER A 220 9.82 -32.50 4.89
N SER A 221 10.71 -33.04 5.70
CA SER A 221 12.05 -33.40 5.28
C SER A 221 12.37 -34.72 5.97
N PRO A 222 12.26 -35.87 5.27
CA PRO A 222 12.85 -37.11 5.76
C PRO A 222 14.37 -36.99 5.89
#